data_AF-A0A9Q9XIV8-F1
#
_entry.id   AF-A0A9Q9XIV8-F1
#
_cell.length_a   1.000
_cell.length_b   1.000
_cell.length_c   1.000
_cell.angle_alpha   90.00
_cell.angle_beta   90.00
_cell.angle_gamma   90.00
#
_symmetry.space_group_name_H-M   'P 1'
#
loop_
_entity.id
_entity.type
_entity.pdbx_description
1 polymer ?
#
loop_
_entity_poly.entity_id
_entity_poly.type
_entity_poly.pdbx_seq_one_letter_code
_entity_poly.pdbx_strand_id
1 'polypeptide(L)'
;MEPEFSTKQLERKLLSTNYTACIICQKTDSDAGPLQKLTNHGYPSLLYAVTNRKDDVSYRLDNQLKAQCDFLGRNPLWHTQCRAKYTNRKTVDQKRKKVEKPEGTSFEAELNPEPDNSRPYKKTRMSMPQPIKNKEKCFICGRARTTRGNRSLILIATYDRQNAVWEKANKLEDEEILHKIRGPDGNRCTDMIAEDFRYHKECMTNYLTKRLRSQEKTTTATTPYDAALNQLISWIDEPLFKENAIFFVTALRDEFRKYLESNGVHNVTSYRCQSLIARLRRHYEVGGNCNGCATERMF
;
A
#
# COMPACT_ATOMS: atom_id res chain seq x y z
N MET A 1 28.98 57.45 12.20
CA MET A 1 28.85 55.99 12.37
C MET A 1 27.61 55.58 11.61
N GLU A 2 27.80 55.16 10.37
CA GLU A 2 26.72 54.59 9.56
C GLU A 2 26.74 53.08 9.74
N PRO A 3 25.59 52.41 9.89
CA PRO A 3 25.56 50.96 10.03
C PRO A 3 25.82 50.32 8.66
N GLU A 4 26.90 49.56 8.58
CA GLU A 4 27.24 48.69 7.46
C GLU A 4 26.13 47.65 7.25
N PHE A 5 25.21 47.94 6.33
CA PHE A 5 24.28 46.95 5.82
C PHE A 5 25.06 45.93 4.99
N SER A 6 25.22 44.75 5.59
CA SER A 6 25.79 43.54 5.02
C SER A 6 25.40 43.36 3.54
N THR A 7 26.40 43.50 2.68
CA THR A 7 26.39 43.37 1.21
C THR A 7 25.89 42.01 0.70
N LYS A 8 25.59 41.05 1.58
CA LYS A 8 24.96 39.76 1.23
C LYS A 8 23.51 39.86 0.76
N GLN A 9 22.82 40.98 1.02
CA GLN A 9 21.46 41.20 0.48
C GLN A 9 21.42 41.75 -0.96
N LEU A 10 22.56 42.26 -1.47
CA LEU A 10 22.67 42.89 -2.79
C LEU A 10 23.06 41.93 -3.92
N GLU A 11 23.43 40.68 -3.61
CA GLU A 11 23.56 39.60 -4.60
C GLU A 11 22.31 38.71 -4.66
N ARG A 12 21.12 39.29 -4.52
CA ARG A 12 19.89 38.73 -5.11
C ARG A 12 19.99 38.83 -6.65
N LYS A 13 21.02 38.22 -7.24
CA LYS A 13 21.10 38.02 -8.69
C LYS A 13 19.82 37.30 -9.08
N LEU A 14 18.95 38.04 -9.75
CA LEU A 14 17.86 37.54 -10.57
C LEU A 14 18.47 36.54 -11.55
N LEU A 15 18.66 35.30 -11.11
CA LEU A 15 19.02 34.20 -11.98
C LEU A 15 17.81 34.03 -12.91
N SER A 16 17.90 34.61 -14.10
CA SER A 16 16.85 34.49 -15.10
C SER A 16 16.81 33.04 -15.59
N THR A 17 15.60 32.48 -15.67
CA THR A 17 15.40 31.14 -16.21
C THR A 17 15.44 31.21 -17.73
N ASN A 18 16.36 30.50 -18.37
CA ASN A 18 16.27 30.27 -19.80
C ASN A 18 15.22 29.17 -20.08
N TYR A 19 14.16 29.52 -20.81
CA TYR A 19 13.07 28.61 -21.16
C TYR A 19 13.34 27.78 -22.43
N THR A 20 14.37 28.12 -23.21
CA THR A 20 14.82 27.28 -24.34
C THR A 20 15.72 26.12 -23.90
N ALA A 21 16.16 26.13 -22.65
CA ALA A 21 16.93 25.07 -22.00
C ALA A 21 16.10 24.39 -20.90
N CYS A 22 16.63 23.31 -20.31
CA CYS A 22 15.98 22.68 -19.17
C CYS A 22 15.88 23.66 -17.99
N ILE A 23 14.67 23.97 -17.52
CA ILE A 23 14.44 24.93 -16.42
C ILE A 23 15.12 24.52 -15.10
N ILE A 24 15.42 23.23 -14.92
CA ILE A 24 16.08 22.67 -13.73
C ILE A 24 17.61 22.82 -13.84
N CYS A 25 18.23 22.26 -14.89
CA CYS A 25 19.70 22.22 -15.01
C CYS A 25 20.31 23.30 -15.91
N GLN A 26 19.49 24.11 -16.59
CA GLN A 26 19.88 25.18 -17.53
C GLN A 26 20.76 24.72 -18.71
N LYS A 27 20.65 23.44 -19.11
CA LYS A 27 21.35 22.85 -20.28
C LYS A 27 20.36 22.44 -21.36
N THR A 28 20.75 22.58 -22.62
CA THR A 28 20.00 22.10 -23.80
C THR A 28 20.39 20.66 -24.14
N ASP A 29 21.69 20.36 -24.10
CA ASP A 29 22.24 19.03 -24.32
C ASP A 29 22.77 18.49 -23.00
N SER A 30 22.20 17.37 -22.57
CA SER A 30 22.74 16.63 -21.43
C SER A 30 22.47 15.14 -21.58
N ASP A 31 23.27 14.34 -20.90
CA ASP A 31 23.10 12.88 -20.80
C ASP A 31 21.74 12.47 -20.17
N ALA A 32 20.97 13.44 -19.68
CA ALA A 32 19.63 13.26 -19.13
C ALA A 32 18.53 12.99 -20.18
N GLY A 33 18.88 13.01 -21.48
CA GLY A 33 17.97 12.73 -22.59
C GLY A 33 17.37 14.00 -23.23
N PRO A 34 16.40 13.87 -24.13
CA PRO A 34 15.83 15.01 -24.87
C PRO A 34 15.00 15.94 -23.98
N LEU A 35 14.90 17.21 -24.39
CA LEU A 35 14.03 18.20 -23.76
C LEU A 35 12.56 17.87 -24.06
N GLN A 36 11.73 17.96 -23.03
CA GLN A 36 10.29 17.78 -23.09
C GLN A 36 9.59 19.03 -22.53
N LYS A 37 8.43 19.35 -23.09
CA LYS A 37 7.61 20.46 -22.60
C LYS A 37 6.90 20.09 -21.29
N LEU A 38 6.89 21.01 -20.35
CA LEU A 38 6.08 20.91 -19.14
C LEU A 38 4.60 20.99 -19.51
N THR A 39 3.82 20.04 -19.01
CA THR A 39 2.37 20.01 -19.23
C THR A 39 1.61 20.54 -18.00
N ASN A 40 0.32 20.84 -18.18
CA ASN A 40 -0.60 21.14 -17.08
C ASN A 40 -0.52 20.12 -15.95
N HIS A 41 -0.37 18.83 -16.27
CA HIS A 41 -0.23 17.76 -15.28
C HIS A 41 1.12 17.77 -14.55
N GLY A 42 2.19 18.24 -15.18
CA GLY A 42 3.52 18.35 -14.56
C GLY A 42 3.67 19.55 -13.63
N TYR A 43 2.85 20.58 -13.84
CA TYR A 43 2.93 21.85 -13.12
C TYR A 43 2.78 21.72 -11.59
N PRO A 44 1.78 20.99 -11.03
CA PRO A 44 1.62 20.87 -9.58
C PRO A 44 2.82 20.22 -8.89
N SER A 45 3.45 19.23 -9.55
CA SER A 45 4.64 18.56 -9.02
C SER A 45 5.87 19.48 -9.00
N LEU A 46 6.00 20.34 -10.01
CA LEU A 46 7.06 21.34 -10.06
C LEU A 46 6.85 22.44 -9.01
N LEU A 47 5.62 22.96 -8.90
CA LEU A 47 5.25 23.95 -7.88
C LEU A 47 5.58 23.43 -6.48
N TYR A 48 5.13 22.22 -6.15
CA TYR A 48 5.44 21.59 -4.88
C TYR A 48 6.95 21.46 -4.63
N ALA A 49 7.72 21.04 -5.63
CA ALA A 49 9.17 20.91 -5.50
C ALA A 49 9.85 22.29 -5.29
N VAL A 50 9.45 23.31 -6.05
CA VAL A 50 10.01 24.66 -5.94
C VAL A 50 9.69 25.28 -4.58
N THR A 51 8.46 25.18 -4.09
CA THR A 51 8.08 25.76 -2.78
C THR A 51 8.84 25.13 -1.61
N ASN A 52 9.22 23.84 -1.71
CA ASN A 52 9.78 23.10 -0.58
C ASN A 52 11.30 22.90 -0.60
N ARG A 53 11.97 22.96 -1.77
CA ARG A 53 13.41 22.64 -1.86
C ARG A 53 14.34 23.79 -1.45
N LYS A 54 13.89 25.05 -1.57
CA LYS A 54 14.68 26.28 -1.30
C LYS A 54 16.12 26.22 -1.85
N ASP A 55 16.29 25.71 -3.07
CA ASP A 55 17.55 25.67 -3.80
C ASP A 55 17.55 26.64 -5.00
N ASP A 56 18.64 26.72 -5.77
CA ASP A 56 18.76 27.68 -6.89
C ASP A 56 17.59 27.63 -7.86
N VAL A 57 17.06 26.43 -8.14
CA VAL A 57 15.90 26.25 -9.03
C VAL A 57 14.64 26.83 -8.39
N SER A 58 14.46 26.63 -7.08
CA SER A 58 13.39 27.28 -6.31
C SER A 58 13.48 28.80 -6.42
N TYR A 59 14.64 29.38 -6.13
CA TYR A 59 14.82 30.84 -6.17
C TYR A 59 14.58 31.47 -7.54
N ARG A 60 14.92 30.77 -8.63
CA ARG A 60 14.64 31.22 -10.01
C ARG A 60 13.15 31.20 -10.35
N LEU A 61 12.45 30.16 -9.90
CA LEU A 61 11.09 29.86 -10.37
C LEU A 61 9.98 30.30 -9.41
N ASP A 62 10.28 30.61 -8.15
CA ASP A 62 9.29 30.87 -7.08
C ASP A 62 8.29 31.98 -7.45
N ASN A 63 8.76 33.08 -8.03
CA ASN A 63 7.89 34.16 -8.50
C ASN A 63 7.20 33.87 -9.83
N GLN A 64 7.79 33.00 -10.66
CA GLN A 64 7.29 32.68 -12.01
C GLN A 64 6.15 31.64 -11.97
N LEU A 65 6.06 30.86 -10.89
CA LEU A 65 5.09 29.79 -10.69
C LEU A 65 3.81 30.26 -9.95
N LYS A 66 3.58 31.56 -9.78
CA LYS A 66 2.37 32.08 -9.12
C LYS A 66 1.15 32.07 -10.05
N ALA A 67 1.36 32.25 -11.35
CA ALA A 67 0.32 32.22 -12.38
C ALA A 67 0.57 31.05 -13.35
N GLN A 68 -0.22 29.97 -13.22
CA GLN A 68 -0.03 28.74 -13.99
C GLN A 68 -0.13 28.97 -15.50
N CYS A 69 -1.13 29.73 -15.95
CA CYS A 69 -1.36 30.01 -17.37
C CYS A 69 -0.17 30.74 -18.00
N ASP A 70 0.34 31.77 -17.33
CA ASP A 70 1.49 32.56 -17.81
C ASP A 70 2.77 31.73 -17.83
N PHE A 71 2.98 30.90 -16.80
CA PHE A 71 4.16 30.05 -16.72
C PHE A 71 4.18 29.00 -17.83
N LEU A 72 3.06 28.32 -18.06
CA LEU A 72 2.96 27.30 -19.11
C LEU A 72 2.95 27.91 -20.52
N GLY A 73 2.45 29.15 -20.67
CA GLY A 73 2.53 29.92 -21.91
C GLY A 73 3.97 30.21 -22.37
N ARG A 74 4.94 30.26 -21.43
CA ARG A 74 6.38 30.40 -21.74
C ARG A 74 7.04 29.12 -22.24
N ASN A 75 6.28 28.04 -22.42
CA ASN A 75 6.73 26.73 -22.88
C ASN A 75 7.95 26.15 -22.12
N PRO A 76 7.89 26.05 -20.78
CA PRO A 76 9.01 25.56 -19.98
C PRO A 76 9.44 24.14 -20.39
N LEU A 77 10.75 23.98 -20.63
CA LEU A 77 11.35 22.73 -21.06
C LEU A 77 12.12 22.05 -19.91
N TRP A 78 12.20 20.73 -19.94
CA TRP A 78 13.02 19.96 -19.00
C TRP A 78 13.47 18.61 -19.57
N HIS A 79 14.55 18.06 -19.04
CA HIS A 79 14.87 16.66 -19.29
C HIS A 79 14.00 15.76 -18.40
N THR A 80 13.61 14.58 -18.91
CA THR A 80 12.82 13.61 -18.15
C THR A 80 13.50 13.20 -16.85
N GLN A 81 14.83 12.98 -16.87
CA GLN A 81 15.57 12.63 -15.65
C GLN A 81 15.71 13.81 -14.69
N CYS A 82 15.88 15.04 -15.20
CA CYS A 82 15.91 16.24 -14.37
C CYS A 82 14.59 16.42 -13.61
N ARG A 83 13.46 16.27 -14.31
CA ARG A 83 12.13 16.24 -13.70
C ARG A 83 12.06 15.15 -12.63
N ALA A 84 12.37 13.91 -13.00
CA ALA A 84 12.25 12.77 -12.09
C ALA A 84 13.07 12.94 -10.81
N LYS A 85 14.27 13.53 -10.89
CA LYS A 85 15.12 13.82 -9.72
C LYS A 85 14.61 15.01 -8.91
N TYR A 86 14.18 16.08 -9.57
CA TYR A 86 13.84 17.34 -8.93
C TYR A 86 12.43 17.35 -8.30
N THR A 87 11.45 16.67 -8.92
CA THR A 87 10.09 16.60 -8.39
C THR A 87 9.84 15.35 -7.55
N ASN A 88 10.85 14.54 -7.27
CA ASN A 88 10.71 13.35 -6.44
C ASN A 88 10.40 13.74 -4.98
N ARG A 89 9.19 13.43 -4.54
CA ARG A 89 8.67 13.77 -3.21
C ARG A 89 9.57 13.31 -2.05
N LYS A 90 10.17 12.12 -2.14
CA LYS A 90 11.11 11.60 -1.12
C LYS A 90 12.33 12.53 -0.98
N THR A 91 12.86 13.03 -2.10
CA THR A 91 14.01 13.95 -2.07
C THR A 91 13.63 15.37 -1.67
N VAL A 92 12.42 15.82 -2.03
CA VAL A 92 11.88 17.12 -1.62
C VAL A 92 11.65 17.14 -0.12
N ASP A 93 10.99 16.13 0.45
CA ASP A 93 10.70 16.02 1.88
C ASP A 93 11.98 15.86 2.72
N GLN A 94 12.97 15.14 2.21
CA GLN A 94 14.28 15.05 2.86
C GLN A 94 15.00 16.40 2.89
N LYS A 95 14.98 17.17 1.79
CA LYS A 95 15.55 18.52 1.77
C LYS A 95 14.77 19.47 2.68
N ARG A 96 13.44 19.42 2.67
CA ARG A 96 12.58 20.21 3.56
C ARG A 96 12.95 19.99 5.04
N LYS A 97 13.08 18.73 5.48
CA LYS A 97 13.49 18.38 6.85
C LYS A 97 14.91 18.83 7.22
N LYS A 98 15.82 18.94 6.23
CA LYS A 98 17.16 19.50 6.44
C LYS A 98 17.13 21.02 6.57
N VAL A 99 16.25 21.69 5.83
CA VAL A 99 16.07 23.14 5.86
C VAL A 99 15.26 23.61 7.09
N GLU A 100 14.37 22.76 7.63
CA GLU A 100 13.60 23.03 8.86
C GLU A 100 14.36 22.67 10.15
N LYS A 101 15.48 21.94 10.06
CA LYS A 101 16.42 21.84 11.18
C LYS A 101 17.30 23.09 11.17
N PRO A 102 17.32 23.91 12.24
CA PRO A 102 18.28 24.99 12.31
C PRO A 102 19.69 24.39 12.28
N GLU A 103 20.48 24.82 11.29
CA GLU A 103 21.91 24.60 11.27
C GLU A 103 22.51 25.34 12.46
N GLY A 104 22.80 24.58 13.52
CA GLY A 104 23.35 25.09 14.75
C GLY A 104 23.74 23.94 15.65
N THR A 105 24.86 23.31 15.30
CA THR A 105 25.93 22.76 16.16
C THR A 105 26.59 21.59 15.44
N SER A 106 27.64 21.89 14.67
CA SER A 106 28.73 20.96 14.42
C SER A 106 29.77 21.13 15.54
N PHE A 107 30.16 20.06 16.22
CA PHE A 107 31.55 19.56 16.22
C PHE A 107 31.74 18.36 17.18
N GLU A 108 32.45 17.36 16.65
CA GLU A 108 33.34 16.38 17.29
C GLU A 108 32.88 15.50 18.47
N ALA A 109 32.89 14.18 18.24
CA ALA A 109 33.95 13.30 18.76
C ALA A 109 33.76 11.87 18.25
N GLU A 110 34.77 11.35 17.54
CA GLU A 110 35.05 9.92 17.45
C GLU A 110 35.39 9.40 18.84
N LEU A 111 34.86 8.22 19.22
CA LEU A 111 35.60 7.13 19.87
C LEU A 111 34.66 5.94 20.20
N ASN A 112 35.30 4.79 20.29
CA ASN A 112 34.80 3.42 20.19
C ASN A 112 33.75 2.93 21.22
N PRO A 113 33.12 1.77 20.95
CA PRO A 113 32.02 1.21 21.72
C PRO A 113 32.51 0.38 22.91
N GLU A 114 31.82 0.42 24.04
CA GLU A 114 31.78 -0.67 25.04
C GLU A 114 30.40 -0.71 25.74
N PRO A 115 29.96 -1.89 26.21
CA PRO A 115 28.57 -2.18 26.49
C PRO A 115 28.26 -2.07 27.98
N ASP A 116 27.52 -1.04 28.39
CA ASP A 116 27.06 -0.95 29.79
C ASP A 116 25.60 -1.39 29.96
N ASN A 117 25.47 -2.45 30.75
CA ASN A 117 24.25 -3.03 31.25
C ASN A 117 23.62 -2.11 32.31
N SER A 118 22.68 -1.28 31.90
CA SER A 118 21.67 -0.78 32.83
C SER A 118 20.31 -0.67 32.15
N ARG A 119 19.45 -1.65 32.46
CA ARG A 119 18.01 -1.55 32.21
C ARG A 119 17.46 -0.35 32.98
N PRO A 120 16.61 0.45 32.33
CA PRO A 120 15.35 0.77 32.98
C PRO A 120 14.16 0.50 32.05
N TYR A 121 13.20 -0.21 32.65
CA TYR A 121 11.76 -0.09 32.42
C TYR A 121 11.26 -0.20 30.96
N LYS A 122 10.77 -1.40 30.63
CA LYS A 122 9.95 -1.69 29.45
C LYS A 122 8.71 -0.78 29.42
N LYS A 123 8.77 0.34 28.72
CA LYS A 123 7.56 0.96 28.17
C LYS A 123 7.21 0.21 26.89
N THR A 124 6.27 -0.71 27.01
CA THR A 124 5.58 -1.35 25.88
C THR A 124 4.79 -0.26 25.14
N ARG A 125 5.48 0.54 24.31
CA ARG A 125 4.78 1.26 23.25
C ARG A 125 4.30 0.18 22.30
N MET A 126 2.99 0.00 22.22
CA MET A 126 2.40 -0.81 21.17
C MET A 126 3.01 -0.37 19.86
N SER A 127 3.68 -1.31 19.19
CA SER A 127 4.27 -1.08 17.88
C SER A 127 3.12 -0.75 16.94
N MET A 128 2.86 0.54 16.71
CA MET A 128 2.05 0.98 15.58
C MET A 128 2.62 0.28 14.34
N PRO A 129 1.78 -0.32 13.48
CA PRO A 129 2.25 -0.99 12.28
C PRO A 129 3.10 0.00 11.48
N GLN A 130 4.40 -0.28 11.37
CA GLN A 130 5.26 0.48 10.48
C GLN A 130 4.66 0.38 9.07
N PRO A 131 4.47 1.49 8.34
CA PRO A 131 3.97 1.44 6.98
C PRO A 131 4.87 0.49 6.19
N ILE A 132 4.25 -0.52 5.55
CA ILE A 132 4.96 -1.57 4.82
C ILE A 132 5.91 -0.88 3.85
N LYS A 133 7.22 -1.14 3.99
CA LYS A 133 8.21 -0.76 2.98
C LYS A 133 7.95 -1.62 1.72
N ASN A 134 6.96 -1.22 0.92
CA ASN A 134 6.48 -1.93 -0.29
C ASN A 134 7.58 -2.16 -1.35
N LYS A 135 8.76 -1.57 -1.15
CA LYS A 135 9.94 -1.68 -2.01
C LYS A 135 10.60 -3.06 -2.01
N GLU A 136 10.47 -3.84 -0.94
CA GLU A 136 11.22 -5.10 -0.78
C GLU A 136 10.35 -6.35 -0.80
N LYS A 137 9.02 -6.18 -0.78
CA LYS A 137 8.05 -7.26 -0.61
C LYS A 137 6.91 -7.14 -1.62
N CYS A 138 6.36 -8.28 -2.02
CA CYS A 138 5.15 -8.32 -2.81
C CYS A 138 3.97 -7.82 -1.99
N PHE A 139 3.24 -6.81 -2.47
CA PHE A 139 2.10 -6.25 -1.73
C PHE A 139 0.93 -7.25 -1.58
N ILE A 140 0.83 -8.24 -2.48
CA ILE A 140 -0.21 -9.27 -2.48
C ILE A 140 0.09 -10.34 -1.42
N CYS A 141 1.30 -10.91 -1.41
CA CYS A 141 1.62 -12.05 -0.53
C CYS A 141 2.57 -11.73 0.63
N GLY A 142 3.04 -10.49 0.75
CA GLY A 142 3.94 -10.03 1.82
C GLY A 142 5.37 -10.60 1.77
N ARG A 143 5.71 -11.45 0.79
CA ARG A 143 7.03 -12.10 0.69
C ARG A 143 8.02 -11.27 -0.11
N ALA A 144 9.28 -11.28 0.33
CA ALA A 144 10.39 -10.64 -0.37
C ALA A 144 10.81 -11.42 -1.63
N ARG A 145 11.67 -10.79 -2.44
CA ARG A 145 12.33 -11.45 -3.58
C ARG A 145 13.07 -12.69 -3.09
N THR A 146 12.79 -13.86 -3.67
CA THR A 146 13.61 -15.04 -3.39
C THR A 146 14.85 -15.02 -4.28
N THR A 147 16.02 -15.33 -3.70
CA THR A 147 17.30 -15.48 -4.43
C THR A 147 17.35 -16.76 -5.27
N ARG A 148 16.42 -17.71 -5.03
CA ARG A 148 16.23 -18.92 -5.84
C ARG A 148 14.86 -18.90 -6.51
N GLY A 149 14.83 -19.01 -7.85
CA GLY A 149 13.63 -19.22 -8.68
C GLY A 149 13.04 -17.98 -9.40
N ASN A 150 12.06 -18.22 -10.28
CA ASN A 150 11.32 -17.26 -11.13
C ASN A 150 10.42 -16.24 -10.39
N ARG A 151 10.66 -16.02 -9.10
CA ARG A 151 9.85 -15.12 -8.25
C ARG A 151 10.53 -13.76 -8.08
N SER A 152 10.88 -13.13 -9.19
CA SER A 152 11.33 -11.74 -9.20
C SER A 152 10.15 -10.80 -8.92
N LEU A 153 10.41 -9.74 -8.15
CA LEU A 153 9.45 -8.67 -7.90
C LEU A 153 9.37 -7.71 -9.09
N ILE A 154 8.17 -7.57 -9.65
CA ILE A 154 7.83 -6.67 -10.76
C ILE A 154 7.19 -5.40 -10.19
N LEU A 155 7.57 -4.24 -10.71
CA LEU A 155 6.99 -2.94 -10.33
C LEU A 155 5.63 -2.73 -11.01
N ILE A 156 4.68 -2.12 -10.31
CA ILE A 156 3.50 -1.52 -10.96
C ILE A 156 3.94 -0.23 -11.63
N ALA A 157 4.08 -0.27 -12.96
CA ALA A 157 4.59 0.84 -13.76
C ALA A 157 3.48 1.58 -14.55
N THR A 158 2.25 1.06 -14.59
CA THR A 158 1.16 1.61 -15.39
C THR A 158 -0.11 1.82 -14.58
N TYR A 159 -0.85 2.90 -14.92
CA TYR A 159 -2.12 3.22 -14.28
C TYR A 159 -3.18 2.16 -14.56
N ASP A 160 -3.20 1.55 -15.74
CA ASP A 160 -4.12 0.45 -16.07
C ASP A 160 -3.95 -0.72 -15.10
N ARG A 161 -2.70 -1.01 -14.71
CA ARG A 161 -2.41 -2.09 -13.78
C ARG A 161 -2.85 -1.75 -12.36
N GLN A 162 -2.65 -0.51 -11.92
CA GLN A 162 -3.17 -0.01 -10.65
C GLN A 162 -4.70 -0.07 -10.62
N ASN A 163 -5.37 0.43 -11.66
CA ASN A 163 -6.81 0.43 -11.77
C ASN A 163 -7.37 -1.00 -11.77
N ALA A 164 -6.75 -1.92 -12.51
CA ALA A 164 -7.13 -3.33 -12.50
C ALA A 164 -7.05 -3.94 -11.08
N VAL A 165 -6.03 -3.61 -10.29
CA VAL A 165 -5.90 -4.07 -8.90
C VAL A 165 -6.96 -3.41 -8.00
N TRP A 166 -7.17 -2.10 -8.13
CA TRP A 166 -8.16 -1.34 -7.37
C TRP A 166 -9.58 -1.84 -7.61
N GLU A 167 -9.97 -1.94 -8.88
CA GLU A 167 -11.27 -2.49 -9.26
C GLU A 167 -11.43 -3.93 -8.78
N LYS A 168 -10.38 -4.75 -8.91
CA LYS A 168 -10.44 -6.14 -8.47
C LYS A 168 -10.59 -6.25 -6.95
N ALA A 169 -9.85 -5.45 -6.20
CA ALA A 169 -9.92 -5.41 -4.74
C ALA A 169 -11.31 -4.95 -4.26
N ASN A 170 -11.89 -3.93 -4.91
CA ASN A 170 -13.25 -3.50 -4.62
C ASN A 170 -14.27 -4.56 -5.01
N LYS A 171 -14.15 -5.16 -6.20
CA LYS A 171 -15.03 -6.25 -6.64
C LYS A 171 -15.00 -7.40 -5.64
N LEU A 172 -13.81 -7.82 -5.20
CA LEU A 172 -13.61 -8.92 -4.24
C LEU A 172 -13.92 -8.57 -2.77
N GLU A 173 -14.20 -7.31 -2.45
CA GLU A 173 -14.22 -6.78 -1.08
C GLU A 173 -13.02 -7.27 -0.25
N ASP A 174 -11.84 -7.32 -0.89
CA ASP A 174 -10.61 -7.82 -0.28
C ASP A 174 -10.05 -6.74 0.63
N GLU A 175 -10.61 -6.63 1.85
CA GLU A 175 -10.29 -5.59 2.83
C GLU A 175 -8.80 -5.53 3.18
N GLU A 176 -8.09 -6.67 3.14
CA GLU A 176 -6.65 -6.69 3.40
C GLU A 176 -5.86 -5.98 2.29
N ILE A 177 -6.22 -6.21 1.03
CA ILE A 177 -5.61 -5.51 -0.10
C ILE A 177 -6.10 -4.06 -0.15
N LEU A 178 -7.39 -3.82 0.03
CA LEU A 178 -7.98 -2.48 0.07
C LEU A 178 -7.32 -1.62 1.14
N HIS A 179 -7.06 -2.14 2.34
CA HIS A 179 -6.35 -1.38 3.38
C HIS A 179 -4.93 -1.00 2.95
N LYS A 180 -4.23 -1.85 2.20
CA LYS A 180 -2.88 -1.58 1.68
C LYS A 180 -2.87 -0.57 0.53
N ILE A 181 -3.93 -0.53 -0.27
CA ILE A 181 -3.99 0.28 -1.50
C ILE A 181 -4.97 1.45 -1.44
N ARG A 182 -5.73 1.63 -0.34
CA ARG A 182 -6.62 2.79 -0.14
C ARG A 182 -5.78 4.03 0.09
N GLY A 183 -6.20 5.11 -0.57
CA GLY A 183 -5.69 6.45 -0.40
C GLY A 183 -6.21 7.11 0.88
N PRO A 184 -5.66 8.30 1.22
CA PRO A 184 -6.02 9.03 2.44
C PRO A 184 -7.51 9.34 2.56
N ASP A 185 -8.19 9.52 1.42
CA ASP A 185 -9.62 9.85 1.36
C ASP A 185 -10.53 8.60 1.41
N GLY A 186 -9.97 7.39 1.53
CA GLY A 186 -10.71 6.11 1.59
C GLY A 186 -11.38 5.66 0.28
N ASN A 187 -11.72 6.59 -0.61
CA ASN A 187 -12.50 6.36 -1.83
C ASN A 187 -11.65 6.22 -3.10
N ARG A 188 -10.34 6.35 -3.00
CA ARG A 188 -9.41 6.30 -4.14
C ARG A 188 -8.27 5.33 -3.87
N CYS A 189 -7.72 4.76 -4.93
CA CYS A 189 -6.48 4.00 -4.83
C CYS A 189 -5.32 4.96 -4.55
N THR A 190 -4.46 4.61 -3.60
CA THR A 190 -3.12 5.19 -3.44
C THR A 190 -2.36 5.06 -4.75
N ASP A 191 -1.53 6.05 -5.07
CA ASP A 191 -0.66 6.00 -6.24
C ASP A 191 0.38 4.88 -6.08
N MET A 192 0.04 3.70 -6.59
CA MET A 192 0.84 2.47 -6.47
C MET A 192 2.15 2.60 -7.24
N ILE A 193 2.18 3.46 -8.27
CA ILE A 193 3.38 3.74 -9.07
C ILE A 193 4.34 4.61 -8.24
N ALA A 194 3.84 5.67 -7.62
CA ALA A 194 4.65 6.57 -6.78
C ALA A 194 5.15 5.90 -5.48
N GLU A 195 4.37 4.98 -4.93
CA GLU A 195 4.72 4.21 -3.74
C GLU A 195 5.59 2.97 -4.05
N ASP A 196 6.04 2.81 -5.28
CA ASP A 196 6.91 1.71 -5.74
C ASP A 196 6.33 0.31 -5.42
N PHE A 197 5.02 0.10 -5.60
CA PHE A 197 4.40 -1.19 -5.30
C PHE A 197 4.97 -2.29 -6.20
N ARG A 198 5.34 -3.41 -5.57
CA ARG A 198 5.94 -4.56 -6.24
C ARG A 198 5.15 -5.83 -6.04
N TYR A 199 5.20 -6.73 -7.01
CA TYR A 199 4.48 -8.00 -6.97
C TYR A 199 5.23 -9.14 -7.65
N HIS A 200 4.94 -10.38 -7.28
CA HIS A 200 5.35 -11.54 -8.07
C HIS A 200 4.38 -11.76 -9.23
N LYS A 201 4.90 -12.07 -10.43
CA LYS A 201 4.08 -12.33 -11.63
C LYS A 201 2.93 -13.28 -11.33
N GLU A 202 3.23 -14.43 -10.71
CA GLU A 202 2.25 -15.45 -10.30
C GLU A 202 1.20 -14.89 -9.32
N CYS A 203 1.61 -14.12 -8.31
CA CYS A 203 0.68 -13.53 -7.35
C CYS A 203 -0.31 -12.59 -8.04
N MET A 204 0.15 -11.76 -8.96
CA MET A 204 -0.72 -10.83 -9.69
C MET A 204 -1.65 -11.58 -10.64
N THR A 205 -1.14 -12.55 -11.40
CA THR A 205 -1.97 -13.39 -12.28
C THR A 205 -3.06 -14.08 -11.46
N ASN A 206 -2.68 -14.77 -10.37
CA ASN A 206 -3.63 -15.46 -9.50
C ASN A 206 -4.62 -14.50 -8.84
N TYR A 207 -4.20 -13.29 -8.47
CA TYR A 207 -5.08 -12.31 -7.85
C TYR A 207 -6.10 -11.73 -8.84
N LEU A 208 -5.67 -11.38 -10.06
CA LEU A 208 -6.58 -10.84 -11.08
C LEU A 208 -7.54 -11.92 -11.62
N THR A 209 -7.10 -13.19 -11.68
CA THR A 209 -7.95 -14.33 -12.06
C THR A 209 -8.75 -14.91 -10.91
N LYS A 210 -8.45 -14.55 -9.65
CA LYS A 210 -9.24 -14.89 -8.46
C LYS A 210 -10.67 -14.46 -8.74
N ARG A 211 -11.55 -15.43 -8.98
CA ARG A 211 -12.98 -15.11 -9.08
C ARG A 211 -13.44 -14.64 -7.71
N LEU A 212 -14.54 -13.90 -7.70
CA LEU A 212 -15.35 -13.80 -6.50
C LEU A 212 -15.57 -15.25 -6.07
N ARG A 213 -14.83 -15.69 -5.04
CA ARG A 213 -15.40 -16.69 -4.17
C ARG A 213 -16.60 -15.95 -3.67
N SER A 214 -17.78 -16.37 -4.15
CA SER A 214 -19.05 -15.87 -3.70
C SER A 214 -18.87 -15.47 -2.25
N GLN A 215 -19.06 -14.19 -1.95
CA GLN A 215 -19.44 -13.86 -0.60
C GLN A 215 -20.64 -14.76 -0.32
N GLU A 216 -20.40 -15.84 0.39
CA GLU A 216 -21.41 -16.56 1.16
C GLU A 216 -21.82 -15.64 2.32
N LYS A 217 -22.26 -14.43 1.98
CA LYS A 217 -23.30 -13.72 2.69
C LYS A 217 -24.49 -13.77 1.75
N THR A 218 -25.27 -14.82 1.96
CA THR A 218 -26.73 -14.81 1.96
C THR A 218 -27.40 -14.13 0.76
N THR A 219 -28.11 -14.96 -0.01
CA THR A 219 -29.12 -14.64 -1.04
C THR A 219 -28.60 -14.42 -2.46
N THR A 220 -28.37 -15.52 -3.18
CA THR A 220 -29.27 -15.96 -4.28
C THR A 220 -28.74 -17.27 -4.87
N ALA A 221 -29.65 -18.24 -4.97
CA ALA A 221 -29.43 -19.69 -5.16
C ALA A 221 -28.76 -20.39 -3.96
N THR A 222 -29.53 -20.57 -2.88
CA THR A 222 -29.21 -21.53 -1.82
C THR A 222 -29.07 -22.90 -2.48
N THR A 223 -27.84 -23.38 -2.67
CA THR A 223 -27.68 -24.75 -3.13
C THR A 223 -28.28 -25.66 -2.06
N PRO A 224 -28.85 -26.83 -2.42
CA PRO A 224 -29.41 -27.74 -1.42
C PRO A 224 -28.39 -28.16 -0.36
N TYR A 225 -27.09 -28.09 -0.69
CA TYR A 225 -25.98 -28.32 0.24
C TYR A 225 -25.78 -27.19 1.25
N ASP A 226 -26.00 -25.94 0.86
CA ASP A 226 -25.81 -24.78 1.74
C ASP A 226 -27.03 -24.59 2.63
N ALA A 227 -28.24 -24.90 2.13
CA ALA A 227 -29.45 -25.01 2.95
C ALA A 227 -29.28 -26.06 4.06
N ALA A 228 -28.81 -27.25 3.70
CA ALA A 228 -28.53 -28.32 4.66
C ALA A 228 -27.44 -27.94 5.66
N LEU A 229 -26.44 -27.17 5.23
CA LEU A 229 -25.34 -26.75 6.10
C LEU A 229 -25.82 -25.74 7.14
N ASN A 230 -26.64 -24.77 6.73
CA ASN A 230 -27.20 -23.77 7.64
C ASN A 230 -28.15 -24.42 8.68
N GLN A 231 -28.90 -25.44 8.29
CA GLN A 231 -29.73 -26.23 9.25
C GLN A 231 -28.86 -26.94 10.29
N LEU A 232 -27.76 -27.57 9.83
CA LEU A 232 -26.82 -28.22 10.73
C LEU A 232 -26.15 -27.21 11.68
N ILE A 233 -25.70 -26.07 11.18
CA ILE A 233 -25.07 -25.01 11.99
C ILE A 233 -26.05 -24.50 13.05
N SER A 234 -27.31 -24.21 12.67
CA SER A 234 -28.34 -23.79 13.62
C SER A 234 -28.58 -24.81 14.74
N TRP A 235 -28.41 -26.10 14.46
CA TRP A 235 -28.54 -27.16 15.45
C TRP A 235 -27.29 -27.30 16.35
N ILE A 236 -26.09 -27.03 15.82
CA ILE A 236 -24.83 -27.14 16.56
C ILE A 236 -24.54 -25.88 17.39
N ASP A 237 -24.85 -24.69 16.89
CA ASP A 237 -24.39 -23.41 17.47
C ASP A 237 -24.83 -23.25 18.93
N GLU A 238 -26.08 -23.53 19.24
CA GLU A 238 -26.60 -23.38 20.60
C GLU A 238 -25.92 -24.33 21.61
N PRO A 239 -25.88 -25.65 21.39
CA PRO A 239 -25.16 -26.56 22.29
C PRO A 239 -23.64 -26.33 22.32
N LEU A 240 -23.03 -25.96 21.19
CA LEU A 240 -21.59 -25.77 21.10
C LEU A 240 -21.13 -24.54 21.89
N PHE A 241 -21.85 -23.42 21.81
CA PHE A 241 -21.45 -22.17 22.45
C PHE A 241 -22.06 -21.93 23.83
N LYS A 242 -23.24 -22.49 24.13
CA LYS A 242 -23.90 -22.32 25.44
C LYS A 242 -23.64 -23.47 26.41
N GLU A 243 -23.58 -24.71 25.90
CA GLU A 243 -23.50 -25.92 26.73
C GLU A 243 -22.11 -26.58 26.71
N ASN A 244 -21.17 -26.03 25.93
CA ASN A 244 -19.85 -26.63 25.66
C ASN A 244 -19.94 -28.09 25.20
N ALA A 245 -20.99 -28.43 24.44
CA ALA A 245 -21.24 -29.77 23.97
C ALA A 245 -20.14 -30.23 22.99
N ILE A 246 -19.68 -31.47 23.15
CA ILE A 246 -18.70 -32.09 22.25
C ILE A 246 -19.44 -32.99 21.27
N PHE A 247 -19.23 -32.77 19.98
CA PHE A 247 -19.87 -33.56 18.93
C PHE A 247 -18.87 -34.51 18.26
N PHE A 248 -19.28 -35.76 18.07
CA PHE A 248 -18.56 -36.68 17.21
C PHE A 248 -18.80 -36.32 15.74
N VAL A 249 -17.72 -36.20 14.96
CA VAL A 249 -17.79 -35.86 13.53
C VAL A 249 -18.65 -36.86 12.73
N THR A 250 -18.66 -38.12 13.14
CA THR A 250 -19.51 -39.15 12.53
C THR A 250 -21.00 -38.85 12.73
N ALA A 251 -21.39 -38.45 13.95
CA ALA A 251 -22.76 -38.04 14.26
C ALA A 251 -23.15 -36.77 13.48
N LEU A 252 -22.26 -35.78 13.41
CA LEU A 252 -22.48 -34.57 12.61
C LEU A 252 -22.66 -34.88 11.12
N ARG A 253 -21.87 -35.83 10.59
CA ARG A 253 -22.00 -36.28 9.19
C ARG A 253 -23.35 -36.94 8.96
N ASP A 254 -23.77 -37.82 9.87
CA ASP A 254 -25.01 -38.56 9.70
C ASP A 254 -26.22 -37.62 9.78
N GLU A 255 -26.18 -36.60 10.66
CA GLU A 255 -27.20 -35.55 10.71
C GLU A 255 -27.17 -34.66 9.47
N PHE A 256 -25.99 -34.29 8.99
CA PHE A 256 -25.83 -33.52 7.75
C PHE A 256 -26.41 -34.26 6.54
N ARG A 257 -26.26 -35.58 6.47
CA ARG A 257 -26.85 -36.41 5.41
C ARG A 257 -28.38 -36.35 5.42
N LYS A 258 -29.01 -36.39 6.59
CA LYS A 258 -30.48 -36.23 6.72
C LYS A 258 -30.94 -34.87 6.21
N TYR A 259 -30.20 -33.80 6.52
CA TYR A 259 -30.49 -32.47 5.98
C TYR A 259 -30.27 -32.40 4.46
N LEU A 260 -29.25 -33.07 3.92
CA LEU A 260 -29.04 -33.15 2.47
C LEU A 260 -30.19 -33.88 1.76
N GLU A 261 -30.70 -34.99 2.32
CA GLU A 261 -31.86 -35.71 1.78
C GLU A 261 -33.10 -34.82 1.79
N SER A 262 -33.34 -34.13 2.92
CA SER A 262 -34.47 -33.21 3.10
C SER A 262 -34.43 -32.01 2.14
N ASN A 263 -33.23 -31.64 1.65
CA ASN A 263 -33.03 -30.58 0.67
C ASN A 263 -32.93 -31.11 -0.78
N GLY A 264 -33.26 -32.38 -1.04
CA GLY A 264 -33.37 -32.93 -2.40
C GLY A 264 -32.07 -33.45 -3.03
N VAL A 265 -31.06 -33.78 -2.22
CA VAL A 265 -29.82 -34.41 -2.71
C VAL A 265 -29.97 -35.93 -2.68
N HIS A 266 -29.78 -36.60 -3.83
CA HIS A 266 -30.02 -38.05 -3.96
C HIS A 266 -28.82 -38.95 -3.59
N ASN A 267 -27.58 -38.42 -3.52
CA ASN A 267 -26.38 -39.23 -3.26
C ASN A 267 -25.69 -38.85 -1.92
N VAL A 268 -26.46 -38.79 -0.84
CA VAL A 268 -25.94 -38.31 0.46
C VAL A 268 -24.97 -39.29 1.12
N THR A 269 -25.09 -40.58 0.83
CA THR A 269 -24.26 -41.65 1.43
C THR A 269 -22.80 -41.56 0.97
N SER A 270 -22.54 -40.94 -0.19
CA SER A 270 -21.19 -40.66 -0.69
C SER A 270 -20.48 -39.53 0.07
N TYR A 271 -21.22 -38.71 0.84
CA TYR A 271 -20.66 -37.55 1.53
C TYR A 271 -19.75 -37.98 2.69
N ARG A 272 -18.50 -37.53 2.72
CA ARG A 272 -17.46 -37.98 3.67
C ARG A 272 -17.28 -37.02 4.83
N CYS A 273 -16.82 -37.53 5.98
CA CYS A 273 -16.51 -36.72 7.18
C CYS A 273 -15.52 -35.58 6.87
N GLN A 274 -14.48 -35.86 6.09
CA GLN A 274 -13.46 -34.86 5.73
C GLN A 274 -14.05 -33.66 4.98
N SER A 275 -15.03 -33.91 4.10
CA SER A 275 -15.73 -32.85 3.37
C SER A 275 -16.56 -31.98 4.32
N LEU A 276 -17.21 -32.59 5.31
CA LEU A 276 -17.97 -31.86 6.34
C LEU A 276 -17.03 -31.02 7.22
N ILE A 277 -15.94 -31.60 7.72
CA ILE A 277 -14.94 -30.89 8.54
C ILE A 277 -14.43 -29.67 7.79
N ALA A 278 -14.07 -29.81 6.51
CA ALA A 278 -13.57 -28.70 5.71
C ALA A 278 -14.60 -27.57 5.54
N ARG A 279 -15.91 -27.91 5.47
CA ARG A 279 -17.00 -26.91 5.43
C ARG A 279 -17.21 -26.24 6.79
N LEU A 280 -17.28 -27.00 7.87
CA LEU A 280 -17.45 -26.46 9.23
C LEU A 280 -16.27 -25.58 9.65
N ARG A 281 -15.03 -26.00 9.36
CA ARG A 281 -13.84 -25.16 9.59
C ARG A 281 -13.93 -23.85 8.84
N ARG A 282 -14.31 -23.88 7.56
CA ARG A 282 -14.50 -22.63 6.80
C ARG A 282 -15.58 -21.74 7.42
N HIS A 283 -16.65 -22.32 7.95
CA HIS A 283 -17.72 -21.56 8.61
C HIS A 283 -17.24 -20.88 9.90
N TYR A 284 -16.54 -21.61 10.78
CA TYR A 284 -16.14 -21.10 12.10
C TYR A 284 -14.79 -20.36 12.10
N GLU A 285 -13.83 -20.69 11.23
CA GLU A 285 -12.53 -20.03 11.14
C GLU A 285 -12.61 -18.62 10.50
N VAL A 286 -13.63 -18.37 9.66
CA VAL A 286 -13.82 -17.06 9.02
C VAL A 286 -14.50 -16.03 9.95
N GLY A 287 -15.10 -16.47 11.07
CA GLY A 287 -15.71 -15.61 12.09
C GLY A 287 -14.81 -15.24 13.27
N GLY A 288 -13.61 -15.84 13.38
CA GLY A 288 -12.72 -15.71 14.53
C GLY A 288 -11.78 -14.50 14.47
N ASN A 289 -12.32 -13.28 14.51
CA ASN A 289 -11.54 -12.07 14.83
C ASN A 289 -12.04 -11.42 16.13
N CYS A 290 -12.38 -12.25 17.12
CA CYS A 290 -12.54 -11.83 18.51
C CYS A 290 -11.20 -12.04 19.24
N ASN A 291 -10.62 -10.95 19.71
CA ASN A 291 -9.44 -10.94 20.56
C ASN A 291 -9.68 -11.80 21.81
N GLY A 292 -8.92 -12.88 21.93
CA GLY A 292 -8.71 -13.60 23.19
C GLY A 292 -9.83 -14.55 23.59
N CYS A 293 -9.96 -15.69 22.91
CA CYS A 293 -10.28 -16.94 23.60
C CYS A 293 -9.91 -18.16 22.74
N ALA A 294 -9.18 -19.08 23.38
CA ALA A 294 -8.74 -20.40 22.95
C ALA A 294 -9.40 -21.01 21.68
N THR A 295 -8.66 -21.03 20.58
CA THR A 295 -8.96 -21.88 19.41
C THR A 295 -7.87 -22.92 19.12
N GLU A 296 -6.92 -23.12 20.03
CA GLU A 296 -5.85 -24.11 19.86
C GLU A 296 -6.22 -25.56 20.25
N ARG A 297 -7.48 -25.83 20.60
CA ARG A 297 -7.94 -27.20 20.90
C ARG A 297 -9.38 -27.45 20.47
N MET A 298 -9.66 -27.44 19.18
CA MET A 298 -10.85 -28.12 18.66
C MET A 298 -10.51 -28.72 17.30
N PHE A 299 -10.82 -30.02 17.15
CA PHE A 299 -10.47 -30.98 16.08
C PHE A 299 -9.17 -31.78 16.27
#